data_AF-A0A182ICR4-F1
#
_entry.id   AF-A0A182ICR4-F1
#
_cell.length_a   1.000
_cell.length_b   1.000
_cell.length_c   1.000
_cell.angle_alpha   90.00
_cell.angle_beta   90.00
_cell.angle_gamma   90.00
#
_symmetry.space_group_name_H-M   'P 1'
#
loop_
_entity.id
_entity.type
_entity.pdbx_description
1 polymer ?
#
loop_
_entity_poly.entity_id
_entity_poly.type
_entity_poly.pdbx_seq_one_letter_code
_entity_poly.pdbx_strand_id
1 'polypeptide(L)'
;MADNETNEAPTGVPEFWLTVLKSSFLEHMIQERDEPVLKQLQDIRVVLVSEPVPGFELLFSFAPNEYFVNEVLSKKYFLRCAPNPDAPAKFNGFEIYSCEGCTIDWKDGHNLVETPGNSFFDFFNPESMTNADYDADFNEAIMECDFQYGYHIKETIIPRAVFLFLKENINLGDENHFTCCCDRCVYIDSLEDLGAHPALDGDDDGDEEPVSQDPCSTPNGEDGESESV
;
A
#
# COMPACT_ATOMS: atom_id res chain seq x y z
N MET A 1 17.12 -53.67 -19.05
CA MET A 1 16.25 -52.59 -19.55
C MET A 1 16.22 -51.59 -18.42
N ALA A 2 16.88 -50.45 -18.61
CA ALA A 2 16.86 -49.37 -17.63
C ALA A 2 15.63 -48.53 -17.94
N ASP A 3 14.73 -48.44 -16.96
CA ASP A 3 13.54 -47.62 -17.05
C ASP A 3 13.98 -46.16 -17.20
N ASN A 4 13.65 -45.57 -18.35
CA ASN A 4 13.88 -44.17 -18.64
C ASN A 4 12.81 -43.37 -17.89
N GLU A 5 13.06 -43.10 -16.61
CA GLU A 5 12.33 -42.07 -15.86
C GLU A 5 12.51 -40.75 -16.64
N THR A 6 11.47 -40.33 -17.35
CA THR A 6 11.36 -38.99 -17.91
C THR A 6 11.31 -38.03 -16.74
N ASN A 7 12.48 -37.58 -16.32
CA ASN A 7 12.68 -36.51 -15.37
C ASN A 7 12.22 -35.21 -16.07
N GLU A 8 10.90 -34.97 -16.07
CA GLU A 8 10.35 -33.67 -16.47
C GLU A 8 10.86 -32.65 -15.45
N ALA A 9 11.95 -31.97 -15.81
CA ALA A 9 12.41 -30.82 -15.05
C ALA A 9 11.23 -29.84 -14.90
N PRO A 10 11.01 -29.27 -13.70
CA PRO A 10 9.92 -28.33 -13.50
C PRO A 10 10.03 -27.18 -14.51
N THR A 11 8.95 -26.93 -15.23
CA THR A 11 8.90 -25.81 -16.18
C THR A 11 8.68 -24.52 -15.40
N GLY A 12 9.70 -23.66 -15.36
CA GLY A 12 9.64 -22.38 -14.64
C GLY A 12 9.95 -22.47 -13.14
N VAL A 13 9.54 -21.46 -12.38
CA VAL A 13 9.68 -21.39 -10.92
C VAL A 13 8.34 -21.78 -10.29
N PRO A 14 8.21 -22.96 -9.66
CA PRO A 14 6.96 -23.41 -9.07
C PRO A 14 6.46 -22.45 -7.99
N GLU A 15 5.14 -22.25 -7.94
CA GLU A 15 4.45 -21.49 -6.88
C GLU A 15 4.98 -20.06 -6.68
N PHE A 16 5.60 -19.47 -7.71
CA PHE A 16 6.24 -18.15 -7.63
C PHE A 16 5.30 -17.09 -7.08
N TRP A 17 4.16 -16.86 -7.75
CA TRP A 17 3.23 -15.81 -7.34
C TRP A 17 2.53 -16.09 -6.01
N LEU A 18 2.16 -17.34 -5.71
CA LEU A 18 1.64 -17.70 -4.39
C LEU A 18 2.65 -17.32 -3.29
N THR A 19 3.92 -17.67 -3.48
CA THR A 19 4.99 -17.35 -2.52
C THR A 19 5.18 -15.84 -2.37
N VAL A 20 5.15 -15.10 -3.49
CA VAL A 20 5.24 -13.64 -3.50
C VAL A 20 4.08 -13.01 -2.75
N LEU A 21 2.84 -13.43 -3.03
CA LEU A 21 1.65 -12.87 -2.40
C LEU A 21 1.64 -13.15 -0.89
N LYS A 22 2.00 -14.37 -0.46
CA LYS A 22 2.14 -14.73 0.97
C LYS A 22 3.30 -14.05 1.68
N SER A 23 4.30 -13.56 0.95
CA SER A 23 5.42 -12.81 1.52
C SER A 23 5.18 -11.29 1.53
N SER A 24 3.97 -10.85 1.13
CA SER A 24 3.58 -9.44 1.03
C SER A 24 2.46 -9.10 2.02
N PHE A 25 1.99 -7.85 1.98
CA PHE A 25 0.85 -7.39 2.78
C PHE A 25 -0.47 -8.13 2.49
N LEU A 26 -0.51 -9.03 1.50
CA LEU A 26 -1.73 -9.77 1.13
C LEU A 26 -1.87 -11.12 1.82
N GLU A 27 -0.91 -11.54 2.65
CA GLU A 27 -0.95 -12.84 3.32
C GLU A 27 -2.28 -13.08 4.07
N HIS A 28 -2.79 -12.07 4.78
CA HIS A 28 -4.04 -12.20 5.56
C HIS A 28 -5.29 -12.34 4.70
N MET A 29 -5.24 -11.98 3.41
CA MET A 29 -6.36 -12.19 2.50
C MET A 29 -6.43 -13.63 1.98
N ILE A 30 -5.32 -14.36 2.03
CA ILE A 30 -5.20 -15.69 1.43
C ILE A 30 -5.55 -16.75 2.47
N GLN A 31 -6.59 -17.52 2.20
CA GLN A 31 -6.93 -18.69 3.01
C GLN A 31 -6.25 -19.95 2.47
N GLU A 32 -6.09 -20.96 3.31
CA GLU A 32 -5.48 -22.25 2.92
C GLU A 32 -6.19 -22.89 1.71
N ARG A 33 -7.51 -22.68 1.57
CA ARG A 33 -8.30 -23.19 0.45
C ARG A 33 -8.08 -22.46 -0.88
N ASP A 34 -7.56 -21.24 -0.83
CA ASP A 34 -7.25 -20.44 -2.02
C ASP A 34 -5.91 -20.88 -2.64
N GLU A 35 -5.00 -21.43 -1.83
CA GLU A 35 -3.64 -21.76 -2.23
C GLU A 35 -3.57 -22.69 -3.46
N PRO A 36 -4.34 -23.79 -3.57
CA PRO A 36 -4.26 -24.67 -4.73
C PRO A 36 -4.54 -23.96 -6.07
N VAL A 37 -5.42 -22.96 -6.06
CA VAL A 37 -5.76 -22.15 -7.24
C VAL A 37 -4.66 -21.14 -7.53
N LEU A 38 -4.15 -20.48 -6.48
CA LEU A 38 -3.07 -19.52 -6.57
C LEU A 38 -1.74 -20.16 -7.01
N LYS A 39 -1.55 -21.48 -6.80
CA LYS A 39 -0.43 -22.24 -7.40
C LYS A 39 -0.47 -22.23 -8.93
N GLN A 40 -1.66 -22.04 -9.53
CA GLN A 40 -1.85 -21.96 -10.98
C GLN A 40 -1.68 -20.53 -11.52
N LEU A 41 -1.46 -19.53 -10.65
CA LEU A 41 -1.24 -18.15 -11.06
C LEU A 41 0.13 -18.02 -11.75
N GLN A 42 0.11 -17.65 -13.03
CA GLN A 42 1.29 -17.56 -13.89
C GLN A 42 1.87 -16.16 -13.93
N ASP A 43 1.03 -15.12 -13.91
CA ASP A 43 1.46 -13.73 -14.08
C ASP A 43 0.51 -12.74 -13.39
N ILE A 44 1.06 -11.64 -12.87
CA ILE A 44 0.29 -10.48 -12.41
C ILE A 44 0.84 -9.26 -13.14
N ARG A 45 0.00 -8.62 -13.95
CA ARG A 45 0.35 -7.41 -14.71
C ARG A 45 -0.51 -6.24 -14.30
N VAL A 46 0.03 -5.04 -14.51
CA VAL A 46 -0.71 -3.79 -14.41
C VAL A 46 -0.78 -3.11 -15.78
N VAL A 47 -1.95 -2.61 -16.14
CA VAL A 47 -2.18 -1.76 -17.29
C VAL A 47 -2.59 -0.38 -16.78
N LEU A 48 -1.87 0.66 -17.19
CA LEU A 48 -2.21 2.04 -16.86
C LEU A 48 -3.16 2.61 -17.91
N VAL A 49 -4.22 3.25 -17.46
CA VAL A 49 -5.22 3.89 -18.33
C VAL A 49 -5.19 5.39 -18.05
N SER A 50 -4.95 6.20 -19.08
CA SER A 50 -4.96 7.66 -18.96
C SER A 50 -6.22 8.31 -19.52
N GLU A 51 -6.85 7.68 -20.52
CA GLU A 51 -8.00 8.21 -21.26
C GLU A 51 -9.00 7.09 -21.59
N PRO A 52 -10.31 7.35 -21.67
CA PRO A 52 -10.98 8.62 -21.33
C PRO A 52 -11.14 8.86 -19.82
N VAL A 53 -10.86 7.83 -19.02
CA VAL A 53 -10.96 7.87 -17.56
C VAL A 53 -9.64 7.34 -16.98
N PRO A 54 -8.91 8.16 -16.20
CA PRO A 54 -7.68 7.73 -15.56
C PRO A 54 -7.91 6.55 -14.62
N GLY A 55 -6.93 5.65 -14.55
CA GLY A 55 -7.04 4.46 -13.71
C GLY A 55 -5.93 3.47 -13.97
N PHE A 56 -6.05 2.30 -13.36
CA PHE A 56 -5.23 1.15 -13.69
C PHE A 56 -6.01 -0.14 -13.53
N GLU A 57 -5.56 -1.17 -14.23
CA GLU A 57 -6.15 -2.50 -14.20
C GLU A 57 -5.08 -3.52 -13.86
N LEU A 58 -5.36 -4.35 -12.86
CA LEU A 58 -4.57 -5.51 -12.48
C LEU A 58 -5.12 -6.73 -13.22
N LEU A 59 -4.23 -7.50 -13.83
CA LEU A 59 -4.54 -8.69 -14.62
C LEU A 59 -3.80 -9.90 -14.04
N PHE A 60 -4.56 -10.89 -13.57
CA PHE A 60 -4.06 -12.12 -12.95
C PHE A 60 -4.25 -13.26 -13.94
N SER A 61 -3.17 -13.73 -14.56
CA SER A 61 -3.22 -14.78 -15.57
C SER A 61 -3.01 -16.14 -14.94
N PHE A 62 -3.95 -17.07 -15.13
CA PHE A 62 -3.92 -18.41 -14.58
C PHE A 62 -3.70 -19.46 -15.67
N ALA A 63 -2.97 -20.51 -15.32
CA ALA A 63 -2.97 -21.74 -16.11
C ALA A 63 -4.36 -22.38 -16.11
N PRO A 64 -4.68 -23.23 -17.10
CA PRO A 64 -5.86 -24.10 -17.03
C PRO A 64 -5.88 -24.85 -15.69
N ASN A 65 -7.00 -24.75 -14.97
CA ASN A 65 -7.13 -25.25 -13.60
C ASN A 65 -8.52 -25.85 -13.36
N GLU A 66 -8.71 -26.56 -12.24
CA GLU A 66 -9.97 -27.24 -11.91
C GLU A 66 -11.04 -26.35 -11.26
N TYR A 67 -10.76 -25.06 -11.03
CA TYR A 67 -11.60 -24.18 -10.22
C TYR A 67 -12.51 -23.28 -11.05
N PHE A 68 -11.99 -22.65 -12.09
CA PHE A 68 -12.74 -21.76 -12.97
C PHE A 68 -12.25 -21.88 -14.42
N VAL A 69 -13.02 -21.36 -15.37
CA VAL A 69 -12.66 -21.39 -16.79
C VAL A 69 -11.90 -20.15 -17.26
N ASN A 70 -11.91 -19.07 -16.49
CA ASN A 70 -11.22 -17.83 -16.82
C ASN A 70 -9.70 -18.06 -16.92
N GLU A 71 -9.09 -17.56 -17.99
CA GLU A 71 -7.63 -17.52 -18.11
C GLU A 71 -7.04 -16.28 -17.43
N VAL A 72 -7.82 -15.19 -17.34
CA VAL A 72 -7.41 -13.93 -16.71
C VAL A 72 -8.53 -13.42 -15.82
N LEU A 73 -8.21 -13.12 -14.57
CA LEU A 73 -9.07 -12.35 -13.66
C LEU A 73 -8.58 -10.90 -13.63
N SER A 74 -9.50 -9.94 -13.66
CA SER A 74 -9.15 -8.51 -13.67
C SER A 74 -9.78 -7.73 -12.52
N LYS A 75 -9.04 -6.71 -12.07
CA LYS A 75 -9.50 -5.72 -11.10
C LYS A 75 -9.07 -4.34 -11.55
N LYS A 76 -10.03 -3.45 -11.77
CA LYS A 76 -9.83 -2.11 -12.31
C LYS A 76 -10.18 -1.06 -11.27
N TYR A 77 -9.35 -0.02 -11.19
CA TYR A 77 -9.54 1.13 -10.32
C TYR A 77 -9.65 2.40 -11.17
N PHE A 78 -10.65 3.22 -10.88
CA PHE A 78 -10.92 4.47 -11.59
C PHE A 78 -10.58 5.67 -10.70
N LEU A 79 -9.70 6.52 -11.20
CA LEU A 79 -9.13 7.62 -10.45
C LEU A 79 -9.67 8.96 -10.95
N ARG A 80 -9.95 9.85 -10.00
CA ARG A 80 -10.18 11.27 -10.26
C ARG A 80 -8.88 12.01 -9.97
N CYS A 81 -8.29 12.57 -11.02
CA CYS A 81 -7.03 13.34 -10.93
C CYS A 81 -7.25 14.86 -10.90
N ALA A 82 -8.50 15.31 -10.76
CA ALA A 82 -8.88 16.72 -10.75
C ALA A 82 -9.64 17.06 -9.45
N PRO A 83 -9.44 18.27 -8.88
CA PRO A 83 -10.19 18.71 -7.71
C PRO A 83 -11.69 18.71 -7.94
N ASN A 84 -12.46 18.31 -6.92
CA ASN A 84 -13.91 18.50 -6.93
C ASN A 84 -14.22 20.02 -6.89
N PRO A 85 -14.93 20.59 -7.88
CA PRO A 85 -15.27 22.02 -7.91
C PRO A 85 -16.07 22.50 -6.70
N ASP A 86 -16.90 21.63 -6.11
CA ASP A 86 -17.75 21.96 -4.97
C ASP A 86 -17.01 21.91 -3.62
N ALA A 87 -15.86 21.20 -3.59
CA ALA A 87 -15.04 21.05 -2.39
C ALA A 87 -13.54 20.98 -2.73
N PRO A 88 -12.95 22.01 -3.36
CA PRO A 88 -11.57 21.95 -3.90
C PRO A 88 -10.52 21.79 -2.80
N ALA A 89 -10.81 22.27 -1.57
CA ALA A 89 -9.93 22.14 -0.42
C ALA A 89 -9.77 20.69 0.08
N LYS A 90 -10.65 19.76 -0.33
CA LYS A 90 -10.53 18.34 -0.01
C LYS A 90 -9.56 17.59 -0.91
N PHE A 91 -9.07 18.23 -1.97
CA PHE A 91 -8.16 17.59 -2.93
C PHE A 91 -6.78 17.34 -2.30
N ASN A 92 -6.39 16.08 -2.18
CA ASN A 92 -5.14 15.62 -1.61
C ASN A 92 -4.25 14.83 -2.61
N GLY A 93 -4.65 14.76 -3.89
CA GLY A 93 -3.97 13.98 -4.91
C GLY A 93 -4.97 13.25 -5.81
N PHE A 94 -4.60 12.08 -6.31
CA PHE A 94 -5.55 11.21 -6.99
C PHE A 94 -6.55 10.65 -5.98
N GLU A 95 -7.84 10.67 -6.33
CA GLU A 95 -8.93 10.12 -5.53
C GLU A 95 -9.46 8.87 -6.21
N ILE A 96 -9.56 7.75 -5.50
CA ILE A 96 -10.31 6.59 -5.97
C ILE A 96 -11.80 6.91 -5.86
N TYR A 97 -12.56 6.74 -6.94
CA TYR A 97 -14.02 6.99 -6.89
C TYR A 97 -14.85 5.76 -7.26
N SER A 98 -14.22 4.74 -7.84
CA SER A 98 -14.87 3.48 -8.20
C SER A 98 -13.83 2.41 -8.49
N CYS A 99 -14.19 1.15 -8.26
CA CYS A 99 -13.47 0.00 -8.75
C CYS A 99 -14.44 -1.00 -9.39
N GLU A 100 -13.93 -1.81 -10.32
CA GLU A 100 -14.67 -2.84 -11.04
C GLU A 100 -13.86 -4.13 -11.02
N GLY A 101 -14.48 -5.24 -10.64
CA GLY A 101 -13.87 -6.55 -10.68
C GLY A 101 -14.23 -7.32 -11.95
N CYS A 102 -14.19 -8.65 -11.88
CA CYS A 102 -14.66 -9.51 -12.96
C CYS A 102 -15.47 -10.68 -12.41
N THR A 103 -16.43 -11.16 -13.19
CA THR A 103 -17.12 -12.42 -12.85
C THR A 103 -16.14 -13.58 -12.96
N ILE A 104 -16.06 -14.40 -11.91
CA ILE A 104 -15.33 -15.66 -11.92
C ILE A 104 -16.29 -16.78 -12.30
N ASP A 105 -16.01 -17.44 -13.42
CA ASP A 105 -16.79 -18.54 -13.98
C ASP A 105 -16.36 -19.85 -13.31
N TRP A 106 -16.76 -20.01 -12.05
CA TRP A 106 -16.48 -21.20 -11.24
C TRP A 106 -17.04 -22.46 -11.87
N LYS A 107 -16.24 -23.53 -11.82
CA LYS A 107 -16.69 -24.89 -12.13
C LYS A 107 -17.51 -25.45 -10.97
N ASP A 108 -18.37 -26.41 -11.27
CA ASP A 108 -19.29 -27.02 -10.30
C ASP A 108 -18.54 -27.50 -9.04
N GLY A 109 -18.99 -27.03 -7.87
CA GLY A 109 -18.43 -27.41 -6.56
C GLY A 109 -17.07 -26.79 -6.20
N HIS A 110 -16.55 -25.85 -7.01
CA HIS A 110 -15.24 -25.21 -6.78
C HIS A 110 -15.32 -23.72 -6.44
N ASN A 111 -16.52 -23.20 -6.19
CA ASN A 111 -16.71 -21.80 -5.81
C ASN A 111 -16.10 -21.50 -4.43
N LEU A 112 -15.06 -20.67 -4.39
CA LEU A 112 -14.36 -20.33 -3.15
C LEU A 112 -14.96 -19.14 -2.39
N VAL A 113 -15.89 -18.41 -3.02
CA VAL A 113 -16.53 -17.18 -2.53
C VAL A 113 -17.99 -17.39 -2.10
N GLU A 114 -18.39 -18.63 -1.78
CA GLU A 114 -19.77 -18.92 -1.30
C GLU A 114 -20.15 -18.13 -0.05
N THR A 115 -19.18 -17.77 0.78
CA THR A 115 -19.35 -16.87 1.94
C THR A 115 -18.46 -15.64 1.73
N PRO A 116 -19.03 -14.42 1.59
CA PRO A 116 -18.26 -13.21 1.35
C PRO A 116 -17.22 -12.91 2.45
N GLY A 117 -16.10 -12.33 2.05
CA GLY A 117 -15.05 -11.84 2.95
C GLY A 117 -14.17 -12.94 3.54
N ASN A 118 -14.19 -14.14 2.95
CA ASN A 118 -13.46 -15.29 3.45
C ASN A 118 -12.53 -15.88 2.39
N SER A 119 -12.34 -15.27 1.22
CA SER A 119 -11.42 -15.77 0.20
C SER A 119 -10.66 -14.62 -0.44
N PHE A 120 -9.41 -14.88 -0.86
CA PHE A 120 -8.67 -13.95 -1.71
C PHE A 120 -9.48 -13.56 -2.96
N PHE A 121 -10.29 -14.48 -3.49
CA PHE A 121 -11.06 -14.26 -4.72
C PHE A 121 -12.25 -13.29 -4.55
N ASP A 122 -12.62 -12.93 -3.31
CA ASP A 122 -13.56 -11.83 -3.06
C ASP A 122 -13.02 -10.48 -3.58
N PHE A 123 -11.69 -10.34 -3.72
CA PHE A 123 -11.04 -9.16 -4.28
C PHE A 123 -11.52 -8.81 -5.70
N PHE A 124 -11.95 -9.82 -6.48
CA PHE A 124 -12.46 -9.62 -7.84
C PHE A 124 -13.96 -9.32 -7.87
N ASN A 125 -14.62 -9.21 -6.71
CA ASN A 125 -16.04 -8.90 -6.61
C ASN A 125 -16.29 -7.76 -5.61
N PRO A 126 -15.86 -6.52 -5.93
CA PRO A 126 -15.94 -5.39 -5.00
C PRO A 126 -17.39 -5.05 -4.58
N GLU A 127 -18.38 -5.35 -5.43
CA GLU A 127 -19.80 -5.14 -5.11
C GLU A 127 -20.25 -5.93 -3.88
N SER A 128 -19.67 -7.11 -3.64
CA SER A 128 -19.96 -7.93 -2.46
C SER A 128 -19.58 -7.28 -1.13
N MET A 129 -18.70 -6.26 -1.18
CA MET A 129 -18.24 -5.53 -0.01
C MET A 129 -19.03 -4.25 0.26
N THR A 130 -19.80 -3.76 -0.72
CA THR A 130 -20.67 -2.58 -0.52
C THR A 130 -22.02 -2.99 0.05
N ASN A 131 -22.59 -2.16 0.94
CA ASN A 131 -23.91 -2.42 1.52
C ASN A 131 -24.77 -1.16 1.49
N ALA A 132 -25.99 -1.30 0.97
CA ALA A 132 -26.97 -0.22 0.89
C ALA A 132 -27.46 0.27 2.26
N ASP A 133 -27.32 -0.55 3.31
CA ASP A 133 -27.64 -0.19 4.68
C ASP A 133 -26.53 0.64 5.36
N TYR A 134 -25.32 0.67 4.79
CA TYR A 134 -24.23 1.51 5.28
C TYR A 134 -24.35 2.93 4.74
N ASP A 135 -23.91 3.90 5.54
CA ASP A 135 -23.80 5.27 5.07
C ASP A 135 -22.68 5.43 4.01
N ALA A 136 -22.66 6.61 3.39
CA ALA A 136 -21.69 6.91 2.32
C ALA A 136 -20.25 6.87 2.83
N ASP A 137 -20.00 7.41 4.02
CA ASP A 137 -18.67 7.49 4.63
C ASP A 137 -18.09 6.08 4.89
N PHE A 138 -18.92 5.13 5.33
CA PHE A 138 -18.48 3.75 5.55
C PHE A 138 -18.22 2.99 4.25
N ASN A 139 -19.07 3.15 3.23
CA ASN A 139 -18.83 2.56 1.91
C ASN A 139 -17.56 3.16 1.24
N GLU A 140 -17.29 4.45 1.44
CA GLU A 140 -16.06 5.11 1.00
C GLU A 140 -14.82 4.50 1.70
N ALA A 141 -14.89 4.26 3.01
CA ALA A 141 -13.80 3.62 3.74
C ALA A 141 -13.51 2.18 3.27
N ILE A 142 -14.55 1.40 2.92
CA ILE A 142 -14.37 0.06 2.33
C ILE A 142 -13.66 0.14 0.98
N MET A 143 -14.06 1.09 0.12
CA MET A 143 -13.44 1.29 -1.19
C MET A 143 -11.98 1.71 -1.06
N GLU A 144 -11.67 2.60 -0.11
CA GLU A 144 -10.29 3.01 0.18
C GLU A 144 -9.45 1.82 0.66
N CYS A 145 -9.97 0.98 1.56
CA CYS A 145 -9.30 -0.25 2.00
C CYS A 145 -9.01 -1.20 0.82
N ASP A 146 -9.98 -1.43 -0.06
CA ASP A 146 -9.80 -2.25 -1.27
C ASP A 146 -8.75 -1.65 -2.21
N PHE A 147 -8.78 -0.34 -2.40
CA PHE A 147 -7.79 0.39 -3.19
C PHE A 147 -6.37 0.22 -2.63
N GLN A 148 -6.17 0.25 -1.31
CA GLN A 148 -4.85 0.05 -0.71
C GLN A 148 -4.24 -1.31 -1.10
N TYR A 149 -5.04 -2.37 -1.18
CA TYR A 149 -4.56 -3.67 -1.68
C TYR A 149 -4.17 -3.60 -3.16
N GLY A 150 -5.03 -3.03 -4.00
CA GLY A 150 -4.74 -2.88 -5.43
C GLY A 150 -3.51 -2.02 -5.71
N TYR A 151 -3.34 -0.95 -4.94
CA TYR A 151 -2.22 -0.04 -5.01
C TYR A 151 -0.91 -0.73 -4.59
N HIS A 152 -0.94 -1.47 -3.48
CA HIS A 152 0.21 -2.23 -3.02
C HIS A 152 0.65 -3.30 -4.03
N ILE A 153 -0.30 -3.95 -4.72
CA ILE A 153 0.01 -4.89 -5.81
C ILE A 153 0.76 -4.16 -6.93
N LYS A 154 0.23 -3.01 -7.36
CA LYS A 154 0.79 -2.19 -8.45
C LYS A 154 2.19 -1.64 -8.13
N GLU A 155 2.37 -1.00 -6.99
CA GLU A 155 3.59 -0.25 -6.67
C GLU A 155 4.65 -1.05 -5.91
N THR A 156 4.25 -2.09 -5.17
CA THR A 156 5.20 -2.87 -4.35
C THR A 156 5.37 -4.28 -4.87
N ILE A 157 4.28 -5.04 -5.06
CA ILE A 157 4.39 -6.47 -5.35
C ILE A 157 4.93 -6.70 -6.77
N ILE A 158 4.32 -6.10 -7.79
CA ILE A 158 4.75 -6.30 -9.18
C ILE A 158 6.23 -5.87 -9.38
N PRO A 159 6.68 -4.68 -8.93
CA PRO A 159 8.07 -4.25 -9.15
C PRO A 159 9.10 -5.05 -8.35
N ARG A 160 8.71 -5.64 -7.22
CA ARG A 160 9.63 -6.32 -6.27
C ARG A 160 9.37 -7.83 -6.14
N ALA A 161 8.62 -8.43 -7.07
CA ALA A 161 8.18 -9.83 -6.97
C ALA A 161 9.34 -10.81 -6.72
N VAL A 162 10.48 -10.64 -7.40
CA VAL A 162 11.64 -11.52 -7.19
C VAL A 162 12.22 -11.38 -5.78
N PHE A 163 12.32 -10.17 -5.24
CA PHE A 163 12.80 -9.95 -3.87
C PHE A 163 11.86 -10.54 -2.81
N LEU A 164 10.54 -10.39 -3.03
CA LEU A 164 9.51 -11.01 -2.19
C LEU A 164 9.60 -12.54 -2.25
N PHE A 165 9.80 -13.12 -3.44
CA PHE A 165 9.95 -14.55 -3.62
C PHE A 165 11.18 -15.12 -2.90
N LEU A 166 12.33 -14.45 -3.03
CA LEU A 166 13.58 -14.87 -2.39
C LEU A 166 13.59 -14.63 -0.87
N LYS A 167 12.58 -13.93 -0.34
CA LYS A 167 12.53 -13.42 1.04
C LYS A 167 13.74 -12.54 1.38
N GLU A 168 14.34 -11.94 0.36
CA GLU A 168 15.46 -11.00 0.44
C GLU A 168 14.98 -9.55 0.54
N ASN A 169 13.71 -9.32 0.90
CA ASN A 169 13.26 -8.03 1.39
C ASN A 169 13.92 -7.75 2.76
N ILE A 170 15.19 -7.39 2.73
CA ILE A 170 15.92 -6.74 3.82
C ILE A 170 15.20 -5.42 4.10
N ASN A 171 14.26 -5.45 5.06
CA ASN A 171 13.70 -4.36 5.89
C ASN A 171 12.23 -4.66 6.28
N LEU A 172 11.97 -5.84 6.85
CA LEU A 172 10.70 -6.14 7.54
C LEU A 172 10.92 -6.66 8.97
N GLY A 173 12.15 -6.60 9.49
CA GLY A 173 12.52 -7.28 10.74
C GLY A 173 13.43 -6.51 11.68
N ASP A 174 13.70 -5.22 11.45
CA ASP A 174 14.40 -4.40 12.45
C ASP A 174 13.34 -3.58 13.20
N GLU A 175 13.09 -3.92 14.46
CA GLU A 175 12.06 -3.31 15.34
C GLU A 175 12.23 -1.80 15.54
N ASN A 176 13.30 -1.21 14.98
CA ASN A 176 13.65 0.20 15.08
C ASN A 176 13.70 0.94 13.73
N HIS A 177 13.30 0.29 12.62
CA HIS A 177 13.24 0.92 11.30
C HIS A 177 11.80 0.85 10.75
N PHE A 178 11.01 1.88 11.04
CA PHE A 178 9.69 2.08 10.43
C PHE A 178 9.89 2.51 8.97
N THR A 179 10.30 1.59 8.09
CA THR A 179 10.16 1.80 6.65
C THR A 179 8.67 1.89 6.35
N CYS A 180 8.15 3.12 6.31
CA CYS A 180 6.75 3.40 5.96
C CYS A 180 6.43 2.71 4.64
N CYS A 181 5.35 1.91 4.61
CA CYS A 181 4.81 1.34 3.37
C CYS A 181 4.12 2.39 2.48
N CYS A 182 4.43 3.68 2.67
CA CYS A 182 3.90 4.78 1.88
C CYS A 182 4.93 5.24 0.83
N ASP A 183 4.46 5.64 -0.35
CA ASP A 183 5.29 6.14 -1.47
C ASP A 183 6.27 7.26 -1.07
N ARG A 184 6.00 7.97 0.03
CA ARG A 184 6.84 9.07 0.48
C ARG A 184 8.18 8.62 1.09
N CYS A 185 8.31 7.37 1.51
CA CYS A 185 9.55 6.84 2.08
C CYS A 185 10.41 6.10 1.07
N VAL A 186 9.83 5.59 -0.03
CA VAL A 186 10.62 4.93 -1.10
C VAL A 186 11.52 5.93 -1.86
N TYR A 187 11.19 7.23 -1.84
CA TYR A 187 11.93 8.27 -2.57
C TYR A 187 12.99 9.03 -1.73
N ILE A 188 13.02 8.87 -0.41
CA ILE A 188 13.97 9.60 0.45
C ILE A 188 15.38 8.98 0.39
N ASP A 189 15.50 7.66 0.25
CA ASP A 189 16.79 6.98 0.19
C ASP A 189 17.63 7.36 -1.05
N SER A 190 17.04 8.07 -2.03
CA SER A 190 17.74 8.59 -3.22
C SER A 190 18.11 10.09 -3.15
N LEU A 191 17.72 10.80 -2.08
CA LEU A 191 18.01 12.23 -1.91
C LEU A 191 19.02 12.54 -0.80
N GLU A 192 19.38 11.56 0.02
CA GLU A 192 20.41 11.74 1.06
C GLU A 192 21.83 11.83 0.49
N ASP A 193 22.05 11.45 -0.77
CA ASP A 193 23.38 11.48 -1.43
C ASP A 193 23.71 12.81 -2.15
N LEU A 194 22.82 13.82 -2.10
CA LEU A 194 23.05 15.15 -2.71
C LEU A 194 23.11 16.30 -1.69
N GLY A 195 23.23 15.99 -0.40
CA GLY A 195 23.19 16.95 0.70
C GLY A 195 24.51 17.13 1.47
N ALA A 196 25.68 16.95 0.85
CA ALA A 196 26.93 17.37 1.48
C ALA A 196 27.02 18.90 1.48
N HIS A 197 26.46 19.55 2.51
CA HIS A 197 26.81 20.94 2.82
C HIS A 197 28.26 20.99 3.29
N PRO A 198 29.13 21.82 2.68
CA PRO A 198 30.47 22.02 3.21
C PRO A 198 30.38 22.72 4.55
N ALA A 199 31.08 22.18 5.55
CA ALA A 199 31.31 22.83 6.82
C ALA A 199 31.90 24.23 6.58
N LEU A 200 31.19 25.26 7.03
CA LEU A 200 31.79 26.58 7.16
C LEU A 200 32.48 26.62 8.51
N ASP A 201 33.80 26.44 8.47
CA ASP A 201 34.72 26.86 9.52
C ASP A 201 34.52 28.36 9.81
N GLY A 202 34.53 28.70 11.10
CA GLY A 202 34.45 30.07 11.59
C GLY A 202 34.69 30.10 13.10
N ASP A 203 35.96 29.91 13.47
CA ASP A 203 36.49 30.20 14.81
C ASP A 203 36.30 31.69 15.16
N ASP A 204 35.85 32.00 16.38
CA ASP A 204 36.30 33.18 17.13
C ASP A 204 36.13 32.95 18.64
N ASP A 205 37.23 33.20 19.36
CA ASP A 205 37.52 32.85 20.75
C ASP A 205 37.04 33.90 21.77
N GLY A 206 36.85 33.47 23.04
CA GLY A 206 37.32 34.24 24.20
C GLY A 206 36.29 34.87 25.16
N ASP A 207 36.04 34.18 26.28
CA ASP A 207 36.43 34.57 27.65
C ASP A 207 35.36 34.35 28.75
N GLU A 208 35.78 33.67 29.83
CA GLU A 208 35.01 33.25 31.02
C GLU A 208 35.05 34.28 32.19
N GLU A 209 33.86 34.49 32.82
CA GLU A 209 33.54 34.66 34.28
C GLU A 209 34.14 35.86 35.10
N PRO A 210 33.63 36.27 36.32
CA PRO A 210 32.62 35.65 37.22
C PRO A 210 31.58 36.56 37.96
N VAL A 211 30.59 35.89 38.58
CA VAL A 211 29.66 36.17 39.72
C VAL A 211 29.86 37.45 40.60
N SER A 212 28.76 38.20 40.92
CA SER A 212 28.23 38.47 42.31
C SER A 212 27.29 39.70 42.50
N GLN A 213 26.23 39.47 43.30
CA GLN A 213 25.56 40.31 44.34
C GLN A 213 24.67 41.54 44.01
N ASP A 214 23.40 41.43 44.45
CA ASP A 214 22.47 42.52 44.84
C ASP A 214 23.08 43.48 45.90
N PRO A 215 22.74 44.79 45.94
CA PRO A 215 21.58 45.22 46.74
C PRO A 215 20.77 46.44 46.23
N CYS A 216 19.46 46.36 46.49
CA CYS A 216 18.44 47.39 46.77
C CYS A 216 18.82 48.90 46.75
N SER A 217 18.00 49.73 46.06
CA SER A 217 17.33 50.94 46.63
C SER A 217 16.37 51.59 45.61
N THR A 218 15.11 51.77 46.01
CA THR A 218 14.13 52.71 45.41
C THR A 218 14.42 54.15 45.85
N PRO A 219 13.81 55.17 45.21
CA PRO A 219 12.67 55.80 45.89
C PRO A 219 11.51 56.28 44.98
N ASN A 220 10.30 56.05 45.51
CA ASN A 220 9.08 56.87 45.60
C ASN A 220 8.56 57.81 44.49
N GLY A 221 7.21 57.77 44.37
CA GLY A 221 6.29 58.89 44.11
C GLY A 221 5.15 58.47 43.17
N GLU A 222 4.04 57.89 43.66
CA GLU A 222 2.76 58.58 44.07
C GLU A 222 1.99 59.14 42.84
N ASP A 223 0.69 58.96 42.59
CA ASP A 223 -0.47 58.48 43.35
C ASP A 223 -1.71 58.33 42.42
N GLY A 224 -2.72 57.59 42.90
CA GLY A 224 -4.16 57.86 42.65
C GLY A 224 -4.89 56.86 41.74
N GLU A 225 -5.39 55.70 42.23
CA GLU A 225 -6.72 55.48 42.84
C GLU A 225 -7.90 55.97 41.97
N SER A 226 -8.68 55.06 41.36
CA SER A 226 -9.82 54.27 41.91
C SER A 226 -11.14 54.89 41.40
N GLU A 227 -12.26 54.21 41.20
CA GLU A 227 -12.81 53.01 41.81
C GLU A 227 -14.05 52.56 41.01
N SER A 228 -14.30 51.24 41.01
CA SER A 228 -15.56 50.49 41.22
C SER A 228 -16.84 50.87 40.43
N VAL A 229 -17.64 49.92 39.95
CA VAL A 229 -18.29 48.76 40.63
C VAL A 229 -18.31 47.52 39.75
#